data_AF-A0A2E5BVV4-F1
#
_entry.id   AF-A0A2E5BVV4-F1
#
_cell.length_a   1.000
_cell.length_b   1.000
_cell.length_c   1.000
_cell.angle_alpha   90.00
_cell.angle_beta   90.00
_cell.angle_gamma   90.00
#
_symmetry.space_group_name_H-M   'P 1'
#
loop_
_entity.id
_entity.type
_entity.pdbx_description
1 polymer ?
#
loop_
_entity_poly.entity_id
_entity_poly.type
_entity_poly.pdbx_seq_one_letter_code
_entity_poly.pdbx_strand_id
1 'polypeptide(L)'
;MSDAIDGPLAHVVLKVENISPAAPAVFEDHKEAIKAQLVEDAAADAVFDLYNKIEDERVGGATLDEVATRFSLDVVSVDEATRTGLTRAGQPPANMPSIPGLISEVYEMDIGIETPANDLPDGGYYWVEVTGVTPAEVKPLDDVRAQVIALWKSEQRKVLLDALAQSLVERGNAGESIDALAAEQSRVAQTSQPMLRRFSNDTFSRIGVNSLFGSPEGGFSYALAGFGDSMVVMQVAKIETPEPGNGTAGLDEIHDALSERAGDDLIASLVTALQEKHVVEVNYGLLDQMVGDASGS
;
A
#
# COMPACT_ATOMS: atom_id res chain seq x y z
N MET A 1 -51.85 -21.78 28.11
CA MET A 1 -50.90 -22.78 27.57
C MET A 1 -51.52 -23.33 26.31
N SER A 2 -50.75 -23.43 25.23
CA SER A 2 -51.21 -24.09 24.00
C SER A 2 -51.30 -25.60 24.22
N ASP A 3 -51.97 -26.29 23.31
CA ASP A 3 -51.77 -27.73 23.14
C ASP A 3 -50.32 -28.00 22.68
N ALA A 4 -49.88 -29.26 22.80
CA ALA A 4 -48.54 -29.65 22.38
C ALA A 4 -48.40 -29.50 20.86
N ILE A 5 -47.36 -28.78 20.45
CA ILE A 5 -47.04 -28.52 19.04
C ILE A 5 -45.81 -29.35 18.68
N ASP A 6 -45.89 -30.07 17.56
CA ASP A 6 -44.81 -30.92 17.07
C ASP A 6 -43.75 -30.06 16.39
N GLY A 7 -42.63 -29.84 17.08
CA GLY A 7 -41.45 -29.20 16.51
C GLY A 7 -40.50 -30.23 15.88
N PRO A 8 -39.61 -29.81 14.97
CA PRO A 8 -38.71 -30.70 14.24
C PRO A 8 -37.75 -31.51 15.13
N LEU A 9 -37.62 -31.15 16.41
CA LEU A 9 -36.72 -31.81 17.37
C LEU A 9 -37.42 -32.33 18.63
N ALA A 10 -38.66 -31.91 18.93
CA ALA A 10 -39.46 -32.38 20.06
C ALA A 10 -40.86 -31.72 20.08
N HIS A 11 -41.78 -32.30 20.85
CA HIS A 11 -43.05 -31.65 21.20
C HIS A 11 -42.80 -30.50 22.19
N VAL A 12 -43.29 -29.30 21.86
CA VAL A 12 -43.17 -28.10 22.69
C VAL A 12 -44.56 -27.59 23.09
N VAL A 13 -44.69 -27.12 24.33
CA VAL A 13 -45.89 -26.48 24.84
C VAL A 13 -45.59 -25.01 25.07
N LEU A 14 -46.28 -24.12 24.35
CA LEU A 14 -46.09 -22.69 24.46
C LEU A 14 -47.00 -22.15 25.56
N LYS A 15 -46.40 -21.57 26.60
CA LYS A 15 -47.12 -20.78 27.59
C LYS A 15 -47.01 -19.32 27.21
N VAL A 16 -48.08 -18.76 26.66
CA VAL A 16 -48.19 -17.31 26.49
C VAL A 16 -48.30 -16.68 27.88
N GLU A 17 -47.24 -16.00 28.32
CA GLU A 17 -47.18 -15.38 29.65
C GLU A 17 -47.96 -14.06 29.70
N ASN A 18 -47.93 -13.30 28.60
CA ASN A 18 -48.68 -12.06 28.46
C ASN A 18 -48.93 -11.77 26.97
N ILE A 19 -50.08 -11.18 26.65
CA ILE A 19 -50.41 -10.72 25.30
C ILE A 19 -50.52 -9.21 25.39
N SER A 20 -49.55 -8.49 24.83
CA SER A 20 -49.65 -7.04 24.66
C SER A 20 -50.32 -6.77 23.31
N PRO A 21 -51.50 -6.14 23.27
CA PRO A 21 -52.11 -5.75 22.01
C PRO A 21 -51.19 -4.75 21.29
N ALA A 22 -50.95 -4.98 19.99
CA ALA A 22 -50.21 -4.03 19.18
C ALA A 22 -50.96 -2.70 19.17
N ALA A 23 -50.28 -1.61 19.51
CA ALA A 23 -50.86 -0.28 19.35
C ALA A 23 -51.06 -0.01 17.85
N PRO A 24 -52.23 0.51 17.42
CA PRO A 24 -52.43 0.87 16.03
C PRO A 24 -51.43 1.96 15.65
N ALA A 25 -50.69 1.78 14.56
CA ALA A 25 -49.84 2.83 14.02
C ALA A 25 -50.72 4.05 13.67
N VAL A 26 -50.43 5.21 14.28
CA VAL A 26 -51.17 6.44 14.02
C VAL A 26 -50.43 7.21 12.94
N PHE A 27 -51.15 7.66 11.91
CA PHE A 27 -50.55 8.39 10.79
C PHE A 27 -49.71 9.59 11.26
N GLU A 28 -50.19 10.37 12.23
CA GLU A 28 -49.46 11.53 12.75
C GLU A 28 -48.10 11.18 13.37
N ASP A 29 -47.93 9.97 13.92
CA ASP A 29 -46.66 9.51 14.51
C ASP A 29 -45.61 9.18 13.45
N HIS A 30 -46.04 8.88 12.22
CA HIS A 30 -45.17 8.47 11.10
C HIS A 30 -45.19 9.46 9.92
N LYS A 31 -45.99 10.51 10.01
CA LYS A 31 -46.25 11.47 8.92
C LYS A 31 -44.99 12.06 8.32
N GLU A 32 -44.04 12.48 9.15
CA GLU A 32 -42.78 13.07 8.67
C GLU A 32 -41.90 12.02 7.98
N ALA A 33 -41.87 10.78 8.47
CA ALA A 33 -41.14 9.69 7.84
C ALA A 33 -41.76 9.30 6.48
N ILE A 34 -43.09 9.20 6.42
CA ILE A 34 -43.83 8.93 5.17
C ILE A 34 -43.62 10.07 4.17
N LYS A 35 -43.65 11.32 4.63
CA LYS A 35 -43.40 12.48 3.78
C LYS A 35 -41.97 12.46 3.25
N ALA A 36 -40.98 12.15 4.08
CA ALA A 36 -39.59 12.03 3.64
C ALA A 36 -39.44 10.94 2.58
N GLN A 37 -40.05 9.78 2.79
CA GLN A 37 -40.04 8.68 1.81
C GLN A 37 -40.72 9.07 0.49
N LEU A 38 -41.89 9.70 0.54
CA LEU A 38 -42.58 10.14 -0.68
C LEU A 38 -41.80 11.22 -1.45
N VAL A 39 -41.04 12.06 -0.74
CA VAL A 39 -40.16 13.06 -1.38
C VAL A 39 -38.96 12.37 -2.02
N GLU A 40 -38.38 11.36 -1.38
CA GLU A 40 -37.29 10.56 -1.92
C GLU A 40 -37.72 9.78 -3.17
N ASP A 41 -38.87 9.09 -3.12
CA ASP A 41 -39.45 8.37 -4.25
C ASP A 41 -39.73 9.33 -5.43
N ALA A 42 -40.35 10.48 -5.17
CA ALA A 42 -40.62 11.47 -6.20
C ALA A 42 -39.34 12.09 -6.78
N ALA A 43 -38.27 12.23 -5.98
CA ALA A 43 -36.98 12.70 -6.45
C ALA A 43 -36.31 11.66 -7.35
N ALA A 44 -36.34 10.38 -6.98
CA ALA A 44 -35.81 9.29 -7.80
C ALA A 44 -36.52 9.19 -9.15
N ASP A 45 -37.86 9.24 -9.16
CA ASP A 45 -38.66 9.26 -10.39
C ASP A 45 -38.30 10.47 -11.28
N ALA A 46 -38.14 11.65 -10.68
CA ALA A 46 -37.77 12.86 -11.42
C ALA A 46 -36.36 12.78 -12.02
N VAL A 47 -35.40 12.18 -11.31
CA VAL A 47 -34.03 11.94 -11.81
C VAL A 47 -34.05 10.95 -12.97
N PHE A 48 -34.83 9.87 -12.87
CA PHE A 48 -34.96 8.89 -13.96
C PHE A 48 -35.66 9.47 -15.20
N ASP A 49 -36.70 10.28 -15.01
CA ASP A 49 -37.37 11.00 -16.10
C ASP A 49 -36.43 11.99 -16.80
N LEU A 50 -35.54 12.63 -16.06
CA LEU A 50 -34.53 13.53 -16.60
C LEU A 50 -33.44 12.74 -17.37
N TYR A 51 -32.98 11.63 -16.82
CA TYR A 51 -32.06 10.70 -17.48
C TYR A 51 -32.60 10.29 -18.87
N ASN A 52 -33.86 9.84 -18.95
CA ASN A 52 -34.46 9.43 -20.23
C ASN A 52 -34.49 10.57 -21.26
N LYS A 53 -34.81 11.79 -20.82
CA LYS A 53 -34.79 12.98 -21.70
C LYS A 53 -33.38 13.32 -22.18
N ILE A 54 -32.37 13.17 -21.33
CA ILE A 54 -30.96 13.39 -21.70
C ILE A 54 -30.55 12.36 -22.75
N GLU A 55 -30.86 11.08 -22.54
CA GLU A 55 -30.55 10.02 -23.49
C GLU A 55 -31.27 10.22 -24.84
N ASP A 56 -32.55 10.65 -24.83
CA ASP A 56 -33.28 10.97 -26.07
C ASP A 56 -32.59 12.09 -26.87
N GLU A 57 -32.07 13.13 -26.21
CA GLU A 57 -31.33 14.21 -26.86
C GLU A 57 -29.96 13.75 -27.39
N ARG A 58 -29.24 12.92 -26.63
CA ARG A 58 -27.96 12.33 -27.04
C ARG A 58 -28.12 11.41 -28.24
N VAL A 59 -29.15 10.55 -28.25
CA VAL A 59 -29.52 9.74 -29.42
C VAL A 59 -29.89 10.60 -30.62
N GLY A 60 -30.45 11.80 -30.37
CA GLY A 60 -30.69 12.83 -31.38
C GLY A 60 -29.42 13.51 -31.92
N GLY A 61 -28.25 13.25 -31.34
CA GLY A 61 -26.95 13.80 -31.71
C GLY A 61 -26.60 15.11 -31.00
N ALA A 62 -27.29 15.48 -29.92
CA ALA A 62 -26.94 16.65 -29.12
C ALA A 62 -25.66 16.39 -28.30
N THR A 63 -24.79 17.39 -28.20
CA THR A 63 -23.56 17.28 -27.36
C THR A 63 -23.89 17.41 -25.87
N LEU A 64 -22.98 16.97 -24.99
CA LEU A 64 -23.17 17.13 -23.54
C LEU A 64 -23.33 18.59 -23.12
N ASP A 65 -22.60 19.51 -23.75
CA ASP A 65 -22.73 20.95 -23.49
C ASP A 65 -24.12 21.49 -23.87
N GLU A 66 -24.67 21.03 -25.00
CA GLU A 66 -26.01 21.42 -25.46
C GLU A 66 -27.11 20.87 -24.54
N VAL A 67 -26.98 19.60 -24.14
CA VAL A 67 -27.88 18.93 -23.18
C VAL A 67 -27.83 19.63 -21.83
N ALA A 68 -26.63 19.89 -21.30
CA ALA A 68 -26.47 20.55 -20.01
C ALA A 68 -27.07 21.95 -20.01
N THR A 69 -26.88 22.72 -21.09
CA THR A 69 -27.51 24.03 -21.27
C THR A 69 -29.05 23.90 -21.30
N ARG A 70 -29.58 22.93 -22.05
CA ARG A 70 -31.03 22.72 -22.21
C ARG A 70 -31.73 22.37 -20.90
N PHE A 71 -31.10 21.50 -20.10
CA PHE A 71 -31.67 21.02 -18.83
C PHE A 71 -31.13 21.75 -17.60
N SER A 72 -30.33 22.81 -17.78
CA SER A 72 -29.71 23.59 -16.69
C SER A 72 -28.88 22.74 -15.73
N LEU A 73 -28.03 21.87 -16.30
CA LEU A 73 -27.12 20.99 -15.57
C LEU A 73 -25.72 21.59 -15.51
N ASP A 74 -24.97 21.21 -14.47
CA ASP A 74 -23.58 21.63 -14.30
C ASP A 74 -22.65 20.83 -15.23
N VAL A 75 -21.78 21.53 -15.95
CA VAL A 75 -20.70 20.94 -16.74
C VAL A 75 -19.37 21.14 -16.02
N VAL A 76 -18.61 20.06 -15.89
CA VAL A 76 -17.27 20.09 -15.29
C VAL A 76 -16.22 19.74 -16.35
N SER A 77 -15.50 20.74 -16.85
CA SER A 77 -14.48 20.56 -17.89
C SER A 77 -13.08 20.37 -17.29
N VAL A 78 -12.58 19.15 -17.21
CA VAL A 78 -11.24 18.88 -16.63
C VAL A 78 -10.15 18.99 -17.70
N ASP A 79 -9.27 19.98 -17.55
CA ASP A 79 -8.12 20.15 -18.42
C ASP A 79 -6.94 19.27 -17.98
N GLU A 80 -6.33 18.58 -18.95
CA GLU A 80 -5.05 17.86 -18.83
C GLU A 80 -4.91 16.94 -17.59
N ALA A 81 -5.74 15.90 -17.47
CA ALA A 81 -5.54 14.84 -16.49
C ALA A 81 -4.64 13.71 -17.03
N THR A 82 -3.69 13.24 -16.23
CA THR A 82 -2.89 12.03 -16.49
C THR A 82 -3.59 10.78 -15.95
N ARG A 83 -3.11 9.57 -16.33
CA ARG A 83 -3.65 8.28 -15.85
C ARG A 83 -3.59 8.10 -14.33
N THR A 84 -2.75 8.89 -13.65
CA THR A 84 -2.67 8.92 -12.19
C THR A 84 -3.58 9.98 -11.55
N GLY A 85 -4.44 10.64 -12.34
CA GLY A 85 -5.33 11.71 -11.86
C GLY A 85 -4.64 13.04 -11.57
N LEU A 86 -3.41 13.23 -12.06
CA LEU A 86 -2.62 14.44 -11.84
C LEU A 86 -2.43 15.22 -13.14
N THR A 87 -2.24 16.52 -13.05
CA THR A 87 -1.81 17.36 -14.19
C THR A 87 -0.35 17.07 -14.56
N ARG A 88 0.11 17.62 -15.69
CA ARG A 88 1.54 17.55 -16.08
C ARG A 88 2.49 18.14 -15.03
N ALA A 89 2.01 19.10 -14.23
CA ALA A 89 2.75 19.70 -13.13
C ALA A 89 2.81 18.80 -11.88
N GLY A 90 2.12 17.65 -11.88
CA GLY A 90 2.07 16.71 -10.76
C GLY A 90 1.08 17.08 -9.66
N GLN A 91 0.14 17.98 -9.93
CA GLN A 91 -0.91 18.41 -8.99
C GLN A 91 -2.28 17.94 -9.47
N PRO A 92 -3.25 17.64 -8.60
CA PRO A 92 -4.62 17.32 -9.03
C PRO A 92 -5.24 18.47 -9.85
N PRO A 93 -6.01 18.19 -10.92
CA PRO A 93 -6.78 19.23 -11.61
C PRO A 93 -7.74 19.94 -10.66
N ALA A 94 -7.89 21.26 -10.81
CA ALA A 94 -8.61 22.11 -9.86
C ALA A 94 -10.09 21.74 -9.69
N ASN A 95 -10.69 21.19 -10.74
CA ASN A 95 -12.11 20.83 -10.82
C ASN A 95 -12.33 19.33 -11.01
N MET A 96 -11.36 18.48 -10.65
CA MET A 96 -11.53 17.03 -10.73
C MET A 96 -12.72 16.57 -9.86
N PRO A 97 -13.75 15.92 -10.44
CA PRO A 97 -14.82 15.33 -9.66
C PRO A 97 -14.31 14.20 -8.77
N SER A 98 -14.82 14.11 -7.54
CA SER A 98 -14.48 13.03 -6.60
C SER A 98 -15.31 11.76 -6.87
N ILE A 99 -15.27 11.25 -8.10
CA ILE A 99 -16.00 10.06 -8.52
C ILE A 99 -15.03 8.86 -8.51
N PRO A 100 -15.29 7.81 -7.70
CA PRO A 100 -14.46 6.62 -7.69
C PRO A 100 -14.38 5.96 -9.07
N GLY A 101 -13.17 5.64 -9.52
CA GLY A 101 -12.98 4.92 -10.80
C GLY A 101 -13.01 5.79 -12.06
N LEU A 102 -13.46 7.05 -11.98
CA LEU A 102 -13.62 7.95 -13.14
C LEU A 102 -12.38 8.02 -14.02
N ILE A 103 -11.18 8.17 -13.43
CA ILE A 103 -9.93 8.28 -14.21
C ILE A 103 -9.60 6.99 -14.94
N SER A 104 -9.84 5.83 -14.33
CA SER A 104 -9.60 4.56 -15.01
C SER A 104 -10.54 4.41 -16.20
N GLU A 105 -11.82 4.74 -15.99
CA GLU A 105 -12.85 4.66 -17.02
C GLU A 105 -12.56 5.60 -18.20
N VAL A 106 -12.28 6.87 -17.92
CA VAL A 106 -11.92 7.87 -18.94
C VAL A 106 -10.70 7.46 -19.76
N TYR A 107 -9.73 6.76 -19.15
CA TYR A 107 -8.54 6.27 -19.83
C TYR A 107 -8.76 4.99 -20.66
N GLU A 108 -9.92 4.33 -20.49
CA GLU A 108 -10.36 3.22 -21.34
C GLU A 108 -11.22 3.70 -22.52
N MET A 109 -11.67 4.96 -22.49
CA MET A 109 -12.49 5.57 -23.55
C MET A 109 -11.64 6.11 -24.71
N ASP A 110 -12.17 5.98 -25.93
CA ASP A 110 -11.65 6.66 -27.11
C ASP A 110 -12.26 8.05 -27.27
N ILE A 111 -11.56 8.93 -27.99
CA ILE A 111 -12.01 10.31 -28.25
C ILE A 111 -13.34 10.30 -29.00
N GLY A 112 -14.32 11.05 -28.50
CA GLY A 112 -15.62 11.24 -29.16
C GLY A 112 -16.47 9.97 -29.22
N ILE A 113 -16.16 8.94 -28.44
CA ILE A 113 -17.08 7.82 -28.24
C ILE A 113 -18.08 8.19 -27.15
N GLU A 114 -19.36 8.10 -27.51
CA GLU A 114 -20.46 8.23 -26.56
C GLU A 114 -20.49 6.99 -25.66
N THR A 115 -20.41 7.21 -24.35
CA THR A 115 -20.62 6.18 -23.34
C THR A 115 -22.02 6.32 -22.71
N PRO A 116 -22.60 5.21 -22.23
CA PRO A 116 -23.79 5.27 -21.39
C PRO A 116 -23.48 6.05 -20.10
N ALA A 117 -24.52 6.56 -19.45
CA ALA A 117 -24.34 7.16 -18.13
C ALA A 117 -23.96 6.11 -17.09
N ASN A 118 -23.26 6.56 -16.06
CA ASN A 118 -22.92 5.74 -14.90
C ASN A 118 -23.58 6.28 -13.64
N ASP A 119 -23.76 5.39 -12.67
CA ASP A 119 -24.39 5.72 -11.39
C ASP A 119 -23.43 6.50 -10.48
N LEU A 120 -24.00 7.48 -9.79
CA LEU A 120 -23.36 8.15 -8.65
C LEU A 120 -23.77 7.47 -7.33
N PRO A 121 -22.93 7.52 -6.28
CA PRO A 121 -23.25 6.91 -4.98
C PRO A 121 -24.50 7.47 -4.29
N ASP A 122 -24.97 8.63 -4.69
CA ASP A 122 -26.15 9.32 -4.15
C ASP A 122 -27.45 9.02 -4.93
N GLY A 123 -27.40 8.09 -5.89
CA GLY A 123 -28.55 7.73 -6.74
C GLY A 123 -28.74 8.64 -7.96
N GLY A 124 -27.79 9.55 -8.23
CA GLY A 124 -27.73 10.32 -9.46
C GLY A 124 -27.02 9.60 -10.61
N TYR A 125 -26.92 10.28 -11.76
CA TYR A 125 -26.20 9.80 -12.93
C TYR A 125 -25.16 10.82 -13.37
N TYR A 126 -24.08 10.35 -14.00
CA TYR A 126 -23.13 11.21 -14.68
C TYR A 126 -22.80 10.70 -16.07
N TRP A 127 -22.50 11.65 -16.95
CA TRP A 127 -21.98 11.39 -18.28
C TRP A 127 -20.58 11.99 -18.38
N VAL A 128 -19.73 11.33 -19.15
CA VAL A 128 -18.37 11.78 -19.41
C VAL A 128 -18.10 11.67 -20.90
N GLU A 129 -17.31 12.61 -21.40
CA GLU A 129 -16.89 12.64 -22.80
C GLU A 129 -15.41 13.02 -22.86
N VAL A 130 -14.64 12.24 -23.63
CA VAL A 130 -13.24 12.55 -23.92
C VAL A 130 -13.18 13.46 -25.13
N THR A 131 -12.98 14.75 -24.89
CA THR A 131 -12.90 15.77 -25.95
C THR A 131 -11.53 15.80 -26.65
N GLY A 132 -10.48 15.24 -26.02
CA GLY A 132 -9.17 15.15 -26.63
C GLY A 132 -8.16 14.34 -25.82
N VAL A 133 -7.18 13.78 -26.51
CA VAL A 133 -6.03 13.10 -25.91
C VAL A 133 -4.76 13.81 -26.33
N THR A 134 -3.93 14.20 -25.37
CA THR A 134 -2.56 14.61 -25.69
C THR A 134 -1.64 13.39 -25.71
N PRO A 135 -0.95 13.10 -26.82
CA PRO A 135 0.02 12.01 -26.88
C PRO A 135 1.11 12.12 -25.82
N ALA A 136 1.63 10.97 -25.40
CA ALA A 136 2.79 10.94 -24.52
C ALA A 136 4.02 11.51 -25.26
N GLU A 137 4.62 12.56 -24.69
CA GLU A 137 5.84 13.16 -25.19
C GLU A 137 6.96 13.07 -24.15
N VAL A 138 8.18 12.85 -24.62
CA VAL A 138 9.36 12.99 -23.75
C VAL A 138 9.48 14.46 -23.39
N LYS A 139 9.50 14.77 -22.08
CA LYS A 139 9.63 16.15 -21.62
C LYS A 139 10.85 16.80 -22.30
N PRO A 140 10.69 17.96 -22.98
CA PRO A 140 11.80 18.67 -23.57
C PRO A 140 12.91 18.89 -22.56
N LEU A 141 14.17 18.76 -23.00
CA LEU A 141 15.31 18.92 -22.09
C LEU A 141 15.27 20.26 -21.36
N ASP A 142 14.75 21.32 -21.99
CA ASP A 142 14.67 22.64 -21.37
C ASP A 142 13.73 22.67 -20.17
N ASP A 143 12.62 21.93 -20.20
CA ASP A 143 11.66 21.83 -19.09
C ASP A 143 12.20 21.02 -17.92
N VAL A 144 13.05 20.03 -18.19
CA VAL A 144 13.65 19.16 -17.17
C VAL A 144 15.12 19.46 -16.89
N ARG A 145 15.68 20.51 -17.48
CA ARG A 145 17.12 20.82 -17.42
C ARG A 145 17.63 20.92 -15.99
N ALA A 146 16.87 21.61 -15.13
CA ALA A 146 17.22 21.77 -13.72
C ALA A 146 17.26 20.42 -12.99
N GLN A 147 16.30 19.53 -13.27
CA GLN A 147 16.22 18.20 -12.66
C GLN A 147 17.37 17.31 -13.14
N VAL A 148 17.66 17.32 -14.45
CA VAL A 148 18.77 16.59 -15.05
C VAL A 148 20.10 17.07 -14.51
N ILE A 149 20.32 18.39 -14.39
CA ILE A 149 21.55 18.94 -13.80
C ILE A 149 21.69 18.52 -12.34
N ALA A 150 20.60 18.54 -11.56
CA ALA A 150 20.64 18.11 -10.16
C ALA A 150 21.03 16.62 -10.03
N LEU A 151 20.43 15.76 -10.86
CA LEU A 151 20.74 14.34 -10.92
C LEU A 151 22.19 14.10 -11.32
N TRP A 152 22.62 14.72 -12.43
CA TRP A 152 24.00 14.61 -12.93
C TRP A 152 25.02 15.08 -11.89
N LYS A 153 24.78 16.22 -11.23
CA LYS A 153 25.65 16.70 -10.13
C LYS A 153 25.72 15.69 -8.99
N SER A 154 24.61 15.02 -8.67
CA SER A 154 24.59 13.98 -7.63
C SER A 154 25.45 12.79 -8.01
N GLU A 155 25.32 12.29 -9.25
CA GLU A 155 26.13 11.19 -9.75
C GLU A 155 27.62 11.55 -9.83
N GLN A 156 27.95 12.74 -10.34
CA GLN A 156 29.33 13.20 -10.40
C GLN A 156 29.96 13.34 -9.01
N ARG A 157 29.20 13.80 -8.00
CA ARG A 157 29.68 13.81 -6.61
C ARG A 157 30.02 12.41 -6.11
N LYS A 158 29.21 11.39 -6.44
CA LYS A 158 29.49 10.00 -6.05
C LYS A 158 30.79 9.48 -6.68
N VAL A 159 30.98 9.74 -7.98
CA VAL A 159 32.22 9.37 -8.69
C VAL A 159 33.45 10.05 -8.07
N LEU A 160 33.35 11.35 -7.77
CA LEU A 160 34.46 12.10 -7.17
C LEU A 160 34.75 11.67 -5.72
N LEU A 161 33.72 11.35 -4.94
CA LEU A 161 33.89 10.85 -3.57
C LEU A 161 34.54 9.46 -3.55
N ASP A 162 34.17 8.59 -4.49
CA ASP A 162 34.77 7.25 -4.63
C ASP A 162 36.26 7.36 -4.99
N ALA A 163 36.59 8.16 -6.00
CA ALA A 163 37.98 8.40 -6.40
C ALA A 163 38.82 9.03 -5.27
N LEU A 164 38.25 9.98 -4.51
CA LEU A 164 38.92 10.58 -3.35
C LEU A 164 39.19 9.53 -2.26
N ALA A 165 38.18 8.73 -1.90
CA ALA A 165 38.32 7.72 -0.87
C ALA A 165 39.33 6.63 -1.26
N GLN A 166 39.32 6.20 -2.53
CA GLN A 166 40.33 5.29 -3.07
C GLN A 166 41.74 5.88 -2.92
N SER A 167 41.94 7.14 -3.34
CA SER A 167 43.24 7.81 -3.23
C SER A 167 43.73 7.92 -1.77
N LEU A 168 42.84 8.22 -0.82
CA LEU A 168 43.18 8.28 0.61
C LEU A 168 43.56 6.90 1.16
N VAL A 169 42.88 5.83 0.74
CA VAL A 169 43.20 4.47 1.14
C VAL A 169 44.54 4.00 0.57
N GLU A 170 44.84 4.34 -0.69
CA GLU A 170 46.15 4.05 -1.31
C GLU A 170 47.29 4.74 -0.55
N ARG A 171 47.12 6.02 -0.19
CA ARG A 171 48.09 6.77 0.62
C ARG A 171 48.24 6.25 2.04
N GLY A 172 47.14 5.90 2.69
CA GLY A 172 47.14 5.29 4.02
C GLY A 172 47.88 3.95 4.03
N ASN A 173 47.61 3.09 3.05
CA ASN A 173 48.32 1.82 2.86
C ASN A 173 49.80 2.01 2.47
N ALA A 174 50.18 3.15 1.91
CA ALA A 174 51.57 3.54 1.67
C ALA A 174 52.30 4.06 2.93
N GLY A 175 51.60 4.21 4.07
CA GLY A 175 52.19 4.55 5.37
C GLY A 175 51.82 5.94 5.91
N GLU A 176 50.91 6.67 5.26
CA GLU A 176 50.40 7.94 5.80
C GLU A 176 49.42 7.71 6.96
N SER A 177 49.47 8.55 8.01
CA SER A 177 48.57 8.38 9.16
C SER A 177 47.14 8.83 8.86
N ILE A 178 46.15 8.16 9.45
CA ILE A 178 44.74 8.52 9.31
C ILE A 178 44.45 9.95 9.78
N ASP A 179 45.18 10.44 10.79
CA ASP A 179 45.07 11.83 11.28
C ASP A 179 45.53 12.85 10.23
N ALA A 180 46.61 12.56 9.48
CA ALA A 180 47.09 13.45 8.42
C ALA A 180 46.11 13.49 7.24
N LEU A 181 45.62 12.32 6.81
CA LEU A 181 44.61 12.18 5.77
C LEU A 181 43.30 12.90 6.14
N ALA A 182 42.87 12.80 7.40
CA ALA A 182 41.68 13.48 7.90
C ALA A 182 41.88 15.01 7.92
N ALA A 183 43.04 15.49 8.39
CA ALA A 183 43.34 16.92 8.46
C ALA A 183 43.34 17.59 7.09
N GLU A 184 43.85 16.91 6.04
CA GLU A 184 43.80 17.41 4.66
C GLU A 184 42.36 17.67 4.18
N GLN A 185 41.42 16.82 4.61
CA GLN A 185 40.00 16.96 4.29
C GLN A 185 39.24 17.85 5.28
N SER A 186 39.94 18.59 6.15
CA SER A 186 39.35 19.37 7.25
C SER A 186 38.44 18.53 8.15
N ARG A 187 38.81 17.26 8.38
CA ARG A 187 38.13 16.29 9.25
C ARG A 187 39.04 15.87 10.40
N VAL A 188 38.45 15.16 11.36
CA VAL A 188 39.15 14.58 12.51
C VAL A 188 38.90 13.07 12.48
N ALA A 189 39.98 12.28 12.60
CA ALA A 189 39.86 10.84 12.71
C ALA A 189 39.14 10.48 14.02
N GLN A 190 38.24 9.50 13.96
CA GLN A 190 37.50 9.01 15.13
C GLN A 190 37.77 7.53 15.33
N THR A 191 37.98 7.14 16.59
CA THR A 191 38.12 5.73 16.97
C THR A 191 36.76 5.17 17.33
N SER A 192 36.34 4.11 16.64
CA SER A 192 35.10 3.39 16.95
C SER A 192 35.25 2.57 18.24
N GLN A 193 34.12 2.15 18.81
CA GLN A 193 34.11 1.05 19.78
C GLN A 193 34.50 -0.28 19.10
N PRO A 194 34.91 -1.31 19.88
CA PRO A 194 35.10 -2.65 19.34
C PRO A 194 33.83 -3.13 18.63
N MET A 195 33.99 -3.58 17.39
CA MET A 195 32.89 -4.02 16.56
C MET A 195 33.05 -5.49 16.18
N LEU A 196 31.93 -6.19 16.03
CA LEU A 196 31.87 -7.55 15.48
C LEU A 196 31.60 -7.49 13.98
N ARG A 197 31.88 -8.57 13.24
CA ARG A 197 31.63 -8.63 11.78
C ARG A 197 30.17 -8.35 11.39
N ARG A 198 29.22 -8.58 12.29
CA ARG A 198 27.77 -8.31 12.09
C ARG A 198 27.35 -6.88 12.41
N PHE A 199 28.26 -6.03 12.86
CA PHE A 199 27.96 -4.65 13.26
C PHE A 199 27.54 -3.80 12.05
N SER A 200 26.60 -2.90 12.29
CA SER A 200 26.22 -1.85 11.33
C SER A 200 25.52 -0.71 12.07
N ASN A 201 25.75 0.51 11.64
CA ASN A 201 25.02 1.72 12.09
C ASN A 201 25.03 2.77 10.97
N ASP A 202 24.57 3.99 11.24
CA ASP A 202 24.51 5.07 10.25
C ASP A 202 25.88 5.42 9.63
N THR A 203 26.97 5.22 10.38
CA THR A 203 28.34 5.48 9.89
C THR A 203 28.93 4.27 9.16
N PHE A 204 28.75 3.08 9.72
CA PHE A 204 29.38 1.85 9.25
C PHE A 204 28.35 0.94 8.59
N SER A 205 28.37 0.89 7.25
CA SER A 205 27.56 -0.06 6.50
C SER A 205 28.05 -1.49 6.71
N ARG A 206 27.17 -2.48 6.53
CA ARG A 206 27.54 -3.91 6.59
C ARG A 206 28.65 -4.25 5.59
N ILE A 207 28.61 -3.64 4.41
CA ILE A 207 29.63 -3.83 3.36
C ILE A 207 30.97 -3.26 3.83
N GLY A 208 30.97 -2.06 4.42
CA GLY A 208 32.17 -1.44 4.98
C GLY A 208 32.79 -2.24 6.11
N VAL A 209 31.98 -2.72 7.07
CA VAL A 209 32.46 -3.57 8.16
C VAL A 209 33.07 -4.86 7.61
N ASN A 210 32.44 -5.50 6.63
CA ASN A 210 33.01 -6.70 6.00
C ASN A 210 34.35 -6.44 5.31
N SER A 211 34.50 -5.30 4.63
CA SER A 211 35.77 -4.89 4.00
C SER A 211 36.86 -4.63 5.04
N LEU A 212 36.52 -3.98 6.15
CA LEU A 212 37.43 -3.74 7.27
C LEU A 212 37.93 -5.05 7.90
N PHE A 213 37.03 -6.02 8.12
CA PHE A 213 37.38 -7.34 8.66
C PHE A 213 38.20 -8.22 7.70
N GLY A 214 38.23 -7.87 6.40
CA GLY A 214 39.11 -8.49 5.42
C GLY A 214 40.52 -7.87 5.36
N SER A 215 40.74 -6.76 6.06
CA SER A 215 42.00 -6.02 6.05
C SER A 215 42.87 -6.38 7.27
N PRO A 216 44.22 -6.41 7.13
CA PRO A 216 45.12 -6.63 8.27
C PRO A 216 45.12 -5.44 9.23
N GLU A 217 45.70 -5.63 10.42
CA GLU A 217 45.93 -4.52 11.36
C GLU A 217 46.78 -3.42 10.69
N GLY A 218 46.34 -2.17 10.85
CA GLY A 218 46.88 -1.00 10.15
C GLY A 218 46.38 -0.81 8.72
N GLY A 219 45.67 -1.78 8.14
CA GLY A 219 45.15 -1.72 6.78
C GLY A 219 44.01 -0.71 6.62
N PHE A 220 44.01 0.00 5.50
CA PHE A 220 42.98 0.97 5.14
C PHE A 220 41.95 0.37 4.17
N SER A 221 40.69 0.73 4.38
CA SER A 221 39.56 0.39 3.51
C SER A 221 38.58 1.56 3.45
N TYR A 222 37.69 1.57 2.47
CA TYR A 222 36.64 2.58 2.37
C TYR A 222 35.32 1.94 1.95
N ALA A 223 34.21 2.56 2.35
CA ALA A 223 32.88 2.15 1.95
C ALA A 223 31.87 3.27 2.14
N LEU A 224 30.70 3.13 1.51
CA LEU A 224 29.56 3.99 1.79
C LEU A 224 29.17 3.88 3.26
N ALA A 225 28.77 5.01 3.82
CA ALA A 225 28.16 5.08 5.14
C ALA A 225 26.91 4.19 5.22
N GLY A 226 26.55 3.74 6.42
CA GLY A 226 25.34 2.94 6.59
C GLY A 226 24.05 3.72 6.31
N PHE A 227 24.11 5.05 6.43
CA PHE A 227 23.03 5.96 6.09
C PHE A 227 23.55 7.18 5.31
N GLY A 228 22.81 7.57 4.26
CA GLY A 228 23.13 8.70 3.39
C GLY A 228 24.11 8.37 2.26
N ASP A 229 24.59 9.41 1.57
CA ASP A 229 25.49 9.31 0.40
C ASP A 229 26.96 9.62 0.74
N SER A 230 27.33 9.54 2.03
CA SER A 230 28.69 9.82 2.48
C SER A 230 29.60 8.62 2.29
N MET A 231 30.89 8.87 2.01
CA MET A 231 31.93 7.85 1.96
C MET A 231 32.75 7.88 3.26
N VAL A 232 33.04 6.71 3.83
CA VAL A 232 33.81 6.55 5.07
C VAL A 232 35.12 5.84 4.75
N VAL A 233 36.24 6.48 5.06
CA VAL A 233 37.57 5.88 5.04
C VAL A 233 37.89 5.35 6.43
N MET A 234 38.35 4.12 6.52
CA MET A 234 38.52 3.37 7.75
C MET A 234 39.90 2.74 7.80
N GLN A 235 40.47 2.65 9.00
CA GLN A 235 41.73 1.94 9.28
C GLN A 235 41.49 0.92 10.39
N VAL A 236 42.03 -0.28 10.25
CA VAL A 236 42.03 -1.28 11.33
C VAL A 236 43.03 -0.84 12.40
N ALA A 237 42.55 -0.23 13.49
CA ALA A 237 43.43 0.25 14.55
C ALA A 237 44.06 -0.88 15.38
N LYS A 238 43.29 -1.93 15.69
CA LYS A 238 43.72 -3.07 16.49
C LYS A 238 42.79 -4.25 16.24
N ILE A 239 43.33 -5.47 16.16
CA ILE A 239 42.54 -6.70 16.14
C ILE A 239 42.51 -7.31 17.54
N GLU A 240 41.34 -7.39 18.15
CA GLU A 240 41.15 -8.06 19.43
C GLU A 240 40.62 -9.47 19.21
N THR A 241 41.49 -10.47 19.42
CA THR A 241 41.06 -11.86 19.53
C THR A 241 40.53 -12.05 20.95
N PRO A 242 39.24 -12.37 21.14
CA PRO A 242 38.77 -12.73 22.47
C PRO A 242 39.58 -13.94 22.96
N GLU A 243 40.15 -13.84 24.16
CA GLU A 243 40.67 -15.01 24.87
C GLU A 243 39.56 -16.06 24.86
N PRO A 244 39.86 -17.34 24.57
CA PRO A 244 38.89 -18.42 24.72
C PRO A 244 38.55 -18.60 26.20
N GLY A 245 37.73 -17.70 26.74
CA GLY A 245 37.02 -17.88 27.98
C GLY A 245 35.98 -18.98 27.78
N ASN A 246 35.82 -19.82 28.81
CA ASN A 246 34.65 -20.66 29.08
C ASN A 246 33.36 -20.09 28.46
N GLY A 247 33.04 -20.53 27.24
CA GLY A 247 32.26 -19.77 26.25
C GLY A 247 30.77 -19.64 26.52
N THR A 248 30.34 -19.02 27.62
CA THR A 248 28.92 -18.83 27.91
C THR A 248 28.28 -17.67 27.14
N ALA A 249 29.05 -16.67 26.69
CA ALA A 249 28.57 -15.44 26.05
C ALA A 249 28.03 -15.60 24.59
N GLY A 250 27.60 -16.80 24.24
CA GLY A 250 27.03 -17.16 22.94
C GLY A 250 26.44 -18.57 22.98
N LEU A 251 26.86 -19.41 23.95
CA LEU A 251 26.18 -20.67 24.25
C LEU A 251 24.74 -20.46 24.70
N ASP A 252 24.42 -19.40 25.45
CA ASP A 252 23.04 -19.13 25.88
C ASP A 252 22.15 -18.77 24.67
N GLU A 253 22.60 -17.89 23.77
CA GLU A 253 21.89 -17.59 22.52
C GLU A 253 21.75 -18.82 21.60
N ILE A 254 22.79 -19.66 21.52
CA ILE A 254 22.76 -20.92 20.76
C ILE A 254 21.80 -21.92 21.42
N HIS A 255 21.81 -22.02 22.74
CA HIS A 255 20.94 -22.91 23.52
C HIS A 255 19.47 -22.51 23.38
N ASP A 256 19.17 -21.21 23.46
CA ASP A 256 17.83 -20.67 23.30
C ASP A 256 17.31 -20.93 21.88
N ALA A 257 18.12 -20.63 20.86
CA ALA A 257 17.75 -20.89 19.46
C ALA A 257 17.60 -22.39 19.14
N LEU A 258 18.33 -23.28 19.84
CA LEU A 258 18.22 -24.72 19.65
C LEU A 258 17.01 -25.30 20.38
N SER A 259 16.70 -24.76 21.56
CA SER A 259 15.55 -25.14 22.39
C SER A 259 14.23 -24.74 21.72
N GLU A 260 14.17 -23.56 21.09
CA GLU A 260 13.01 -23.09 20.32
C GLU A 260 12.73 -24.02 19.12
N ARG A 261 13.75 -24.34 18.31
CA ARG A 261 13.61 -25.30 17.19
C ARG A 261 13.21 -26.70 17.63
N ALA A 262 13.77 -27.18 18.74
CA ALA A 262 13.40 -28.48 19.29
C ALA A 262 11.94 -28.52 19.78
N GLY A 263 11.46 -27.40 20.32
CA GLY A 263 10.05 -27.22 20.71
C GLY A 263 9.11 -27.27 19.51
N ASP A 264 9.44 -26.54 18.43
CA ASP A 264 8.65 -26.51 17.21
C ASP A 264 8.57 -27.89 16.53
N ASP A 265 9.69 -28.62 16.45
CA ASP A 265 9.73 -29.98 15.90
C ASP A 265 8.92 -30.98 16.74
N LEU A 266 8.91 -30.83 18.07
CA LEU A 266 8.08 -31.65 18.96
C LEU A 266 6.59 -31.38 18.75
N ILE A 267 6.19 -30.11 18.57
CA ILE A 267 4.80 -29.76 18.27
C ILE A 267 4.40 -30.30 16.89
N ALA A 268 5.23 -30.12 15.87
CA ALA A 268 4.96 -30.61 14.53
C ALA A 268 4.85 -32.15 14.48
N SER A 269 5.74 -32.87 15.18
CA SER A 269 5.67 -34.33 15.28
C SER A 269 4.47 -34.83 16.08
N LEU A 270 4.06 -34.12 17.15
CA LEU A 270 2.84 -34.43 17.90
C LEU A 270 1.59 -34.21 17.05
N VAL A 271 1.51 -33.11 16.30
CA VAL A 271 0.38 -32.83 15.39
C VAL A 271 0.28 -33.90 14.31
N THR A 272 1.40 -34.29 13.71
CA THR A 272 1.45 -35.36 12.70
C THR A 272 1.00 -36.69 13.29
N ALA A 273 1.49 -37.06 14.48
CA ALA A 273 1.09 -38.30 15.16
C ALA A 273 -0.40 -38.30 15.58
N LEU A 274 -0.94 -37.15 15.98
CA LEU A 274 -2.37 -37.01 16.28
C LEU A 274 -3.24 -37.12 15.01
N GLN A 275 -2.80 -36.54 13.88
CA GLN A 275 -3.48 -36.67 12.59
C GLN A 275 -3.44 -38.12 12.05
N GLU A 276 -2.36 -38.86 12.28
CA GLU A 276 -2.29 -40.28 11.88
C GLU A 276 -3.13 -41.19 12.78
N LYS A 277 -3.20 -40.89 14.09
CA LYS A 277 -3.98 -41.69 15.06
C LYS A 277 -5.48 -41.41 15.00
N HIS A 278 -5.86 -40.21 14.60
CA HIS A 278 -7.25 -39.83 14.34
C HIS A 278 -7.49 -39.77 12.83
N VAL A 279 -7.95 -40.88 12.25
CA VAL A 279 -8.47 -40.88 10.87
C VAL A 279 -9.60 -39.86 10.82
N VAL A 280 -9.31 -38.69 10.23
CA VAL A 280 -10.33 -37.68 9.95
C VAL A 280 -11.17 -38.24 8.79
N GLU A 281 -12.21 -38.98 9.13
CA GLU A 281 -13.22 -39.39 8.18
C GLU A 281 -14.10 -38.17 7.88
N VAL A 282 -13.73 -37.41 6.86
CA VAL A 282 -14.59 -36.34 6.34
C VAL A 282 -15.80 -37.00 5.71
N ASN A 283 -16.93 -36.95 6.41
CA ASN A 283 -18.20 -37.45 5.90
C ASN A 283 -18.76 -36.44 4.88
N TYR A 284 -18.31 -36.56 3.63
CA TYR A 284 -18.71 -35.67 2.53
C TYR A 284 -20.23 -35.63 2.30
N GLY A 285 -20.99 -36.64 2.77
CA GLY A 285 -22.45 -36.64 2.70
C GLY A 285 -23.12 -35.60 3.62
N LEU A 286 -22.52 -35.28 4.77
CA LEU A 286 -23.04 -34.25 5.68
C LEU A 286 -22.68 -32.84 5.21
N LEU A 287 -21.51 -32.68 4.60
CA LEU A 287 -21.06 -31.42 4.00
C LEU A 287 -21.91 -31.04 2.78
N ASP A 288 -22.28 -32.00 1.93
CA ASP A 288 -23.16 -31.74 0.79
C ASP A 288 -24.61 -31.46 1.22
N GLN A 289 -25.07 -32.02 2.36
CA GLN A 289 -26.38 -31.68 2.95
C GLN A 289 -26.42 -30.29 3.61
N MET A 290 -25.30 -29.82 4.16
CA MET A 290 -25.20 -28.47 4.75
C MET A 290 -24.93 -27.38 3.70
N VAL A 291 -24.32 -27.73 2.56
CA VAL A 291 -24.06 -26.79 1.45
C VAL A 291 -25.18 -26.82 0.40
N GLY A 292 -25.87 -27.96 0.22
CA GLY A 292 -26.97 -28.12 -0.75
C GLY A 292 -28.32 -27.53 -0.34
N ASP A 293 -28.54 -27.22 0.94
CA ASP A 293 -29.77 -26.53 1.39
C ASP A 293 -29.65 -24.98 1.33
N ALA A 294 -28.55 -24.47 0.75
CA ALA A 294 -28.35 -23.04 0.47
C ALA A 294 -28.48 -22.68 -1.03
N SER A 295 -28.91 -23.62 -1.89
CA SER A 295 -29.18 -23.35 -3.31
C SER A 295 -30.43 -24.11 -3.80
N GLY A 296 -31.60 -23.55 -3.48
CA GLY A 296 -32.91 -24.06 -3.87
C GLY A 296 -34.00 -22.99 -3.75
N SER A 297 -33.81 -21.86 -4.44
CA SER A 297 -34.86 -20.91 -4.85
C SER A 297 -34.53 -20.42 -6.25
#